data_AF-A0A2K5S4P7-F1
#
_entry.id   AF-A0A2K5S4P7-F1
#
_cell.length_a   1.000
_cell.length_b   1.000
_cell.length_c   1.000
_cell.angle_alpha   90.00
_cell.angle_beta   90.00
_cell.angle_gamma   90.00
#
_symmetry.space_group_name_H-M   'P 1'
#
loop_
_entity.id
_entity.type
_entity.pdbx_description
1 polymer ?
#
loop_
_entity_poly.entity_id
_entity_poly.type
_entity_poly.pdbx_seq_one_letter_code
_entity_poly.pdbx_strand_id
1 'polypeptide(L)'
;MSPQGPAVLGLGSLCLDTNQAPSWTGLQTLLQQLPPQDIDEPYCLALGEEELAELRLFCARRKQEALGQGVARLLLPKLKGHTCEKCRELLKPGEYGVFAARAGEQRCWHQPCFACQACGQALVNLIYFYHDGQLYCGRHHAELLRPRCPACDQLIFSRHCTEAEGRHWHENHFCCQDCAGPLGGGRYALPGGSPCCPSCFENRYSDAGWSSAGALEGQAARGPPPHPPYPSLGARSSHRASLAGAFQGPLEPTPHRGRACGAALPPRHGTRPPSGG
;
A
#
# COMPACT_ATOMS: atom_id res chain seq x y z
N MET A 1 33.55 -39.14 -31.14
CA MET A 1 33.29 -37.70 -30.95
C MET A 1 31.85 -37.57 -30.50
N SER A 2 31.62 -37.31 -29.21
CA SER A 2 30.29 -37.09 -28.63
C SER A 2 30.31 -35.72 -27.96
N PRO A 3 29.29 -34.87 -28.16
CA PRO A 3 29.35 -33.48 -27.74
C PRO A 3 29.17 -33.36 -26.23
N GLN A 4 30.13 -32.69 -25.58
CA GLN A 4 30.05 -32.28 -24.18
C GLN A 4 29.02 -31.15 -24.05
N GLY A 5 27.97 -31.36 -23.25
CA GLY A 5 27.06 -30.30 -22.81
C GLY A 5 27.74 -29.42 -21.76
N PRO A 6 27.41 -28.12 -21.67
CA PRO A 6 28.10 -27.20 -20.77
C PRO A 6 27.75 -27.48 -19.30
N ALA A 7 28.79 -27.45 -18.46
CA ALA A 7 28.69 -27.59 -17.02
C ALA A 7 27.80 -26.49 -16.42
N VAL A 8 26.70 -26.89 -15.80
CA VAL A 8 25.86 -26.02 -14.97
C VAL A 8 26.66 -25.72 -13.70
N LEU A 9 27.18 -24.50 -13.59
CA LEU A 9 27.76 -24.00 -12.36
C LEU A 9 26.63 -23.83 -11.34
N GLY A 10 26.59 -24.75 -10.37
CA GLY A 10 25.66 -24.72 -9.26
C GLY A 10 25.78 -23.42 -8.48
N LEU A 11 24.72 -22.62 -8.50
CA LEU A 11 24.51 -21.56 -7.53
C LEU A 11 24.35 -22.23 -6.17
N GLY A 12 25.33 -22.04 -5.29
CA GLY A 12 25.23 -22.41 -3.89
C GLY A 12 24.05 -21.69 -3.26
N SER A 13 22.93 -22.40 -3.12
CA SER A 13 21.83 -22.03 -2.24
C SER A 13 22.40 -21.73 -0.86
N LEU A 14 22.25 -20.49 -0.40
CA LEU A 14 22.23 -20.24 1.02
C LEU A 14 21.03 -21.00 1.56
N CYS A 15 21.30 -21.93 2.48
CA CYS A 15 20.34 -22.79 3.14
C CYS A 15 19.26 -21.93 3.83
N LEU A 16 18.20 -21.63 3.10
CA LEU A 16 16.91 -21.35 3.71
C LEU A 16 16.38 -22.71 4.11
N ASP A 17 16.15 -22.91 5.41
CA ASP A 17 15.26 -23.95 5.89
C ASP A 17 13.91 -23.75 5.21
N THR A 18 13.69 -24.41 4.08
CA THR A 18 12.45 -24.39 3.29
C THR A 18 11.32 -25.18 3.95
N ASN A 19 11.42 -25.46 5.25
CA ASN A 19 10.47 -26.28 6.01
C ASN A 19 9.69 -25.54 7.09
N GLN A 20 9.82 -24.22 7.22
CA GLN A 20 8.94 -23.46 8.13
C GLN A 20 7.85 -22.74 7.33
N ALA A 21 6.60 -23.13 7.59
CA ALA A 21 5.44 -22.34 7.22
C ALA A 21 5.63 -20.90 7.74
N PRO A 22 5.24 -19.86 6.98
CA PRO A 22 5.36 -18.49 7.44
C PRO A 22 4.69 -18.35 8.80
N SER A 23 5.39 -17.77 9.78
CA SER A 23 4.73 -17.39 11.02
C SER A 23 3.56 -16.46 10.70
N TRP A 24 2.49 -16.54 11.48
CA TRP A 24 1.34 -15.63 11.32
C TRP A 24 1.77 -14.15 11.33
N THR A 25 2.74 -13.82 12.20
CA THR A 25 3.34 -12.48 12.27
C THR A 25 4.08 -12.08 10.99
N GLY A 26 4.76 -13.02 10.34
CA GLY A 26 5.42 -12.80 9.05
C GLY A 26 4.41 -12.55 7.93
N LEU A 27 3.33 -13.33 7.88
CA LEU A 27 2.25 -13.14 6.90
C LEU A 27 1.55 -11.79 7.08
N GLN A 28 1.24 -11.41 8.32
CA GLN A 28 0.65 -10.10 8.63
C GLN A 28 1.55 -8.95 8.17
N THR A 29 2.86 -9.05 8.43
CA THR A 29 3.83 -8.05 7.98
C THR A 29 3.86 -7.94 6.46
N LEU A 30 3.83 -9.07 5.76
CA LEU A 30 3.81 -9.10 4.30
C LEU A 30 2.54 -8.45 3.74
N LEU A 31 1.36 -8.77 4.28
CA LEU A 31 0.09 -8.18 3.86
C LEU A 31 0.05 -6.66 4.10
N GLN A 32 0.68 -6.19 5.18
CA GLN A 32 0.84 -4.76 5.44
C GLN A 32 1.81 -4.08 4.48
N GLN A 33 2.91 -4.74 4.09
CA GLN A 33 3.89 -4.18 3.18
C GLN A 33 3.43 -4.20 1.72
N LEU A 34 2.65 -5.21 1.32
CA LEU A 34 2.15 -5.45 -0.04
C LEU A 34 0.65 -5.78 -0.02
N PRO A 35 -0.23 -4.80 0.26
CA PRO A 35 -1.67 -5.03 0.26
C PRO A 35 -2.13 -5.52 -1.12
N PRO A 36 -2.80 -6.68 -1.23
CA PRO A 36 -3.24 -7.22 -2.53
C PRO A 36 -4.14 -6.26 -3.31
N GLN A 37 -5.00 -5.51 -2.60
CA GLN A 37 -5.89 -4.49 -3.17
C GLN A 37 -5.17 -3.27 -3.75
N ASP A 38 -3.86 -3.12 -3.53
CA ASP A 38 -3.06 -2.05 -4.16
C ASP A 38 -2.44 -2.50 -5.49
N ILE A 39 -2.57 -3.78 -5.84
CA ILE A 39 -1.86 -4.42 -6.95
C ILE A 39 -2.85 -5.03 -7.94
N ASP A 40 -3.85 -5.75 -7.42
CA ASP A 40 -4.70 -6.63 -8.20
C ASP A 40 -6.20 -6.33 -7.96
N GLU A 41 -6.91 -6.19 -9.08
CA GLU A 41 -8.35 -5.88 -9.15
C GLU A 41 -9.26 -6.80 -8.34
N PRO A 42 -9.07 -8.14 -8.31
CA PRO A 42 -9.98 -9.03 -7.58
C PRO A 42 -10.06 -8.76 -6.07
N TYR A 43 -9.10 -8.02 -5.51
CA TYR A 43 -9.05 -7.67 -4.09
C TYR A 43 -9.60 -6.27 -3.80
N CYS A 44 -9.94 -5.50 -4.83
CA CYS A 44 -10.49 -4.15 -4.68
C CYS A 44 -11.99 -4.21 -4.41
N LEU A 45 -12.51 -3.28 -3.58
CA LEU A 45 -13.94 -3.19 -3.31
C LEU A 45 -14.59 -2.31 -4.39
N ALA A 46 -15.27 -2.95 -5.34
CA ALA A 46 -16.24 -2.34 -6.27
C ALA A 46 -15.77 -1.04 -6.96
N LEU A 47 -14.61 -1.10 -7.64
CA LEU A 47 -14.13 0.00 -8.49
C LEU A 47 -14.95 0.10 -9.79
N GLY A 48 -15.21 1.32 -10.24
CA GLY A 48 -15.76 1.56 -11.58
C GLY A 48 -14.72 1.29 -12.69
N GLU A 49 -15.16 1.20 -13.95
CA GLU A 49 -14.26 0.93 -15.09
C GLU A 49 -13.11 1.95 -15.21
N GLU A 50 -13.40 3.23 -14.96
CA GLU A 50 -12.40 4.30 -15.00
C GLU A 50 -11.36 4.17 -13.87
N GLU A 51 -11.81 3.97 -12.64
CA GLU A 51 -10.94 3.78 -11.47
C GLU A 51 -10.07 2.52 -11.62
N LEU A 52 -10.62 1.48 -12.21
CA LEU A 52 -9.90 0.26 -12.51
C LEU A 52 -8.80 0.48 -13.57
N ALA A 53 -9.09 1.25 -14.62
CA ALA A 53 -8.09 1.64 -15.60
C ALA A 53 -6.96 2.45 -14.95
N GLU A 54 -7.30 3.36 -14.02
CA GLU A 54 -6.31 4.10 -13.24
C GLU A 54 -5.46 3.21 -12.33
N LEU A 55 -6.06 2.24 -11.64
CA LEU A 55 -5.35 1.25 -10.82
C LEU A 55 -4.35 0.46 -11.67
N ARG A 56 -4.76 -0.06 -12.83
CA ARG A 56 -3.88 -0.82 -13.72
C ARG A 56 -2.69 0.02 -14.18
N LEU A 57 -2.92 1.25 -14.61
CA LEU A 57 -1.86 2.17 -15.00
C LEU A 57 -0.92 2.50 -13.84
N PHE A 58 -1.49 2.73 -12.66
CA PHE A 58 -0.74 2.99 -11.43
C PHE A 58 0.18 1.82 -11.07
N CYS A 59 -0.34 0.59 -11.07
CA CYS A 59 0.43 -0.61 -10.80
C CYS A 59 1.54 -0.81 -11.83
N ALA A 60 1.24 -0.68 -13.13
CA ALA A 60 2.21 -0.84 -14.21
C ALA A 60 3.38 0.15 -14.08
N ARG A 61 3.07 1.43 -13.84
CA ARG A 61 4.09 2.47 -13.70
C ARG A 61 4.99 2.22 -12.49
N ARG A 62 4.41 1.91 -11.33
CA ARG A 62 5.18 1.60 -10.12
C ARG A 62 6.12 0.40 -10.32
N LYS A 63 5.64 -0.64 -11.02
CA LYS A 63 6.43 -1.82 -11.40
C LYS A 63 7.59 -1.46 -12.33
N GLN A 64 7.39 -0.52 -13.24
CA GLN A 64 8.40 -0.10 -14.22
C GLN A 64 9.46 0.85 -13.62
N GLU A 65 9.02 1.84 -12.85
CA GLU A 65 9.86 2.98 -12.45
C GLU A 65 10.55 2.78 -11.11
N ALA A 66 9.85 2.18 -10.13
CA ALA A 66 10.30 2.18 -8.74
C ALA A 66 10.59 0.79 -8.19
N LEU A 67 9.91 -0.24 -8.68
CA LEU A 67 10.03 -1.61 -8.15
C LEU A 67 11.41 -2.21 -8.41
N GLY A 68 11.98 -2.84 -7.39
CA GLY A 68 13.17 -3.66 -7.49
C GLY A 68 13.19 -4.79 -6.48
N GLN A 69 14.18 -5.67 -6.62
CA GLN A 69 14.44 -6.77 -5.68
C GLN A 69 15.84 -6.62 -5.09
N GLY A 70 15.95 -6.70 -3.76
CA GLY A 70 17.22 -6.60 -3.06
C GLY A 70 18.03 -7.88 -3.29
N VAL A 71 19.32 -7.74 -3.58
CA VAL A 71 20.22 -8.89 -3.75
C VAL A 71 21.23 -8.89 -2.61
N ALA A 72 21.09 -9.85 -1.69
CA ALA A 72 22.07 -10.07 -0.63
C ALA A 72 23.36 -10.67 -1.24
N ARG A 73 24.51 -10.06 -0.97
CA ARG A 73 25.82 -10.51 -1.42
C ARG A 73 26.81 -10.48 -0.26
N LEU A 74 27.62 -11.53 -0.16
CA LEU A 74 28.73 -11.58 0.78
C LEU A 74 29.85 -10.65 0.29
N LEU A 75 30.33 -9.75 1.15
CA LEU A 75 31.45 -8.89 0.81
C LEU A 75 32.78 -9.60 1.04
N LEU A 76 33.44 -9.99 -0.04
CA LEU A 76 34.72 -10.68 0.04
C LEU A 76 35.83 -9.74 0.54
N PRO A 77 36.78 -10.22 1.36
CA PRO A 77 37.88 -9.39 1.89
C PRO A 77 38.80 -8.74 0.87
N LYS A 78 38.74 -9.17 -0.40
CA LYS A 78 39.56 -8.64 -1.49
C LYS A 78 38.86 -7.55 -2.32
N LEU A 79 37.60 -7.24 -2.04
CA LEU A 79 36.83 -6.22 -2.75
C LEU A 79 37.02 -4.84 -2.12
N LYS A 80 36.90 -3.78 -2.92
CA LYS A 80 36.82 -2.39 -2.41
C LYS A 80 35.65 -2.31 -1.41
N GLY A 81 35.86 -1.65 -0.28
CA GLY A 81 34.83 -1.49 0.75
C GLY A 81 33.59 -0.80 0.19
N HIS A 82 32.40 -1.29 0.57
CA HIS A 82 31.15 -0.66 0.19
C HIS A 82 30.64 0.19 1.35
N THR A 83 30.13 1.39 1.03
CA THR A 83 29.54 2.30 2.01
C THR A 83 28.02 2.09 2.03
N CYS A 84 27.44 1.96 3.22
CA CYS A 84 26.00 1.84 3.36
C CYS A 84 25.31 3.18 3.04
N GLU A 85 24.30 3.14 2.17
CA GLU A 85 23.57 4.35 1.76
C GLU A 85 22.78 5.01 2.92
N LYS A 86 22.32 4.23 3.89
CA LYS A 86 21.51 4.74 5.02
C LYS A 86 22.36 5.32 6.15
N CYS A 87 23.25 4.52 6.74
CA CYS A 87 24.04 4.96 7.90
C CYS A 87 25.38 5.61 7.52
N ARG A 88 25.80 5.54 6.25
CA ARG A 88 27.08 6.05 5.74
C ARG A 88 28.33 5.39 6.32
N GLU A 89 28.16 4.29 7.04
CA GLU A 89 29.25 3.46 7.53
C GLU A 89 29.67 2.38 6.51
N LEU A 90 30.93 1.93 6.62
CA LEU A 90 31.48 0.89 5.76
C LEU A 90 30.98 -0.50 6.17
N LEU A 91 30.53 -1.30 5.20
CA LEU A 91 30.22 -2.70 5.45
C LEU A 91 31.53 -3.48 5.62
N LYS A 92 31.59 -4.35 6.63
CA LYS A 92 32.84 -5.06 6.93
C LYS A 92 33.07 -6.21 5.93
N PRO A 93 34.34 -6.51 5.61
CA PRO A 93 34.71 -7.77 4.98
C PRO A 93 34.10 -8.98 5.70
N GLY A 94 33.46 -9.87 4.95
CA GLY A 94 32.81 -11.08 5.47
C GLY A 94 31.36 -10.88 5.94
N GLU A 95 30.82 -9.66 5.95
CA GLU A 95 29.40 -9.40 6.21
C GLU A 95 28.56 -9.43 4.90
N TYR A 96 27.25 -9.64 5.04
CA TYR A 96 26.30 -9.56 3.93
C TYR A 96 25.81 -8.12 3.73
N GLY A 97 25.95 -7.61 2.51
CA GLY A 97 25.34 -6.37 2.06
C GLY A 97 24.16 -6.63 1.13
N VAL A 98 23.14 -5.78 1.19
CA VAL A 98 22.00 -5.83 0.27
C VAL A 98 22.20 -4.79 -0.82
N PHE A 99 22.20 -5.21 -2.08
CA PHE A 99 22.37 -4.34 -3.24
C PHE A 99 21.04 -4.08 -3.93
N ALA A 100 20.82 -2.85 -4.38
CA ALA A 100 19.56 -2.41 -4.98
C ALA A 100 19.80 -1.75 -6.34
N ALA A 101 19.62 -2.53 -7.42
CA ALA A 101 19.91 -2.06 -8.77
C ALA A 101 19.14 -0.79 -9.19
N ARG A 102 17.90 -0.57 -8.68
CA ARG A 102 17.13 0.65 -8.94
C ARG A 102 17.76 1.91 -8.36
N ALA A 103 18.51 1.78 -7.27
CA ALA A 103 19.25 2.87 -6.66
C ALA A 103 20.62 3.10 -7.35
N GLY A 104 21.12 2.08 -8.03
CA GLY A 104 22.40 2.05 -8.73
C GLY A 104 23.15 0.75 -8.44
N GLU A 105 23.88 0.22 -9.42
CA GLU A 105 24.46 -1.14 -9.37
C GLU A 105 25.44 -1.37 -8.21
N GLN A 106 26.07 -0.30 -7.71
CA GLN A 106 27.06 -0.34 -6.63
C GLN A 106 26.51 0.14 -5.28
N ARG A 107 25.24 0.56 -5.23
CA ARG A 107 24.61 1.04 -4.00
C ARG A 107 24.21 -0.14 -3.12
N CYS A 108 24.54 -0.04 -1.84
CA CYS A 108 24.30 -1.11 -0.89
C CYS A 108 23.86 -0.60 0.49
N TRP A 109 23.28 -1.52 1.25
CA TRP A 109 22.85 -1.30 2.62
C TRP A 109 23.33 -2.47 3.49
N HIS A 110 23.62 -2.19 4.75
CA HIS A 110 23.55 -3.25 5.75
C HIS A 110 22.15 -3.87 5.73
N GLN A 111 22.04 -5.17 6.03
CA GLN A 111 20.75 -5.85 6.14
C GLN A 111 19.71 -5.09 6.99
N PRO A 112 20.01 -4.63 8.22
CA PRO A 112 19.06 -3.84 9.02
C PRO A 112 18.79 -2.43 8.46
N CYS A 113 19.72 -1.90 7.65
CA CYS A 113 19.55 -0.61 7.00
C CYS A 113 18.63 -0.69 5.77
N PHE A 114 18.46 -1.87 5.19
CA PHE A 114 17.59 -2.10 4.04
C PHE A 114 16.14 -2.25 4.49
N ALA A 115 15.54 -1.11 4.84
CA ALA A 115 14.23 -1.02 5.46
C ALA A 115 13.42 0.13 4.86
N CYS A 116 12.10 0.02 4.93
CA CYS A 116 11.20 1.08 4.50
C CYS A 116 11.44 2.36 5.32
N GLN A 117 11.57 3.50 4.64
CA GLN A 117 11.78 4.80 5.27
C GLN A 117 10.61 5.23 6.17
N ALA A 118 9.38 4.83 5.84
CA ALA A 118 8.19 5.24 6.58
C ALA A 118 7.91 4.38 7.82
N CYS A 119 7.98 3.04 7.73
CA CYS A 119 7.67 2.16 8.86
C CYS A 119 8.86 1.44 9.48
N GLY A 120 10.07 1.59 8.94
CA GLY A 120 11.28 0.93 9.45
C GLY A 120 11.33 -0.59 9.26
N GLN A 121 10.29 -1.20 8.66
CA GLN A 121 10.26 -2.64 8.44
C GLN A 121 11.28 -3.08 7.39
N ALA A 122 11.94 -4.21 7.63
CA ALA A 122 12.96 -4.76 6.75
C ALA A 122 12.37 -5.16 5.38
N LEU A 123 13.19 -4.98 4.33
CA LEU A 123 12.83 -5.29 2.94
C LEU A 123 13.78 -6.34 2.31
N VAL A 124 14.70 -6.90 3.10
CA VAL A 124 15.85 -7.73 2.64
C VAL A 124 15.43 -8.97 1.84
N ASN A 125 14.23 -9.51 2.09
CA ASN A 125 13.73 -10.75 1.50
C ASN A 125 12.54 -10.53 0.55
N LEU A 126 12.23 -9.27 0.22
CA LEU A 126 11.05 -8.90 -0.54
C LEU A 126 11.42 -7.97 -1.69
N ILE A 127 10.38 -7.53 -2.39
CA ILE A 127 10.46 -6.39 -3.28
C ILE A 127 10.49 -5.07 -2.49
N TYR A 128 11.15 -4.07 -3.06
CA TYR A 128 11.15 -2.70 -2.57
C TYR A 128 10.73 -1.75 -3.68
N PHE A 129 10.35 -0.54 -3.30
CA PHE A 129 10.15 0.57 -4.22
C PHE A 129 11.14 1.68 -3.90
N TYR A 130 11.92 2.10 -4.89
CA TYR A 130 12.89 3.18 -4.76
C TYR A 130 12.31 4.47 -5.32
N HIS A 131 12.26 5.51 -4.50
CA HIS A 131 11.68 6.81 -4.83
C HIS A 131 12.47 7.90 -4.12
N ASP A 132 12.90 8.93 -4.86
CA ASP A 132 13.64 10.10 -4.35
C ASP A 132 14.79 9.76 -3.39
N GLY A 133 15.60 8.75 -3.74
CA GLY A 133 16.75 8.37 -2.95
C GLY A 133 16.46 7.42 -1.78
N GLN A 134 15.19 7.08 -1.55
CA GLN A 134 14.74 6.32 -0.38
C GLN A 134 14.07 5.00 -0.76
N LEU A 135 14.07 4.05 0.19
CA LEU A 135 13.45 2.74 0.05
C LEU A 135 12.09 2.72 0.74
N TYR A 136 11.09 2.16 0.06
CA TYR A 136 9.73 2.02 0.59
C TYR A 136 9.19 0.60 0.38
N CYS A 137 8.30 0.15 1.28
CA CYS A 137 7.44 -0.99 0.99
C CYS A 137 6.36 -0.60 -0.03
N GLY A 138 5.64 -1.59 -0.58
CA GLY A 138 4.59 -1.33 -1.56
C GLY A 138 3.48 -0.43 -1.03
N ARG A 139 3.04 -0.62 0.22
CA ARG A 139 2.02 0.22 0.85
C ARG A 139 2.43 1.69 0.92
N HIS A 140 3.56 2.00 1.57
CA HIS A 140 3.97 3.39 1.75
C HIS A 140 4.38 4.06 0.45
N HIS A 141 4.97 3.33 -0.50
CA HIS A 141 5.18 3.89 -1.84
C HIS A 141 3.86 4.23 -2.53
N ALA A 142 2.81 3.43 -2.32
CA ALA A 142 1.51 3.73 -2.88
C ALA A 142 0.90 4.99 -2.26
N GLU A 143 1.03 5.13 -0.94
CA GLU A 143 0.51 6.25 -0.15
C GLU A 143 1.21 7.58 -0.45
N LEU A 144 2.46 7.56 -0.94
CA LEU A 144 3.13 8.75 -1.49
C LEU A 144 2.44 9.30 -2.74
N LEU A 145 1.72 8.45 -3.48
CA LEU A 145 1.24 8.75 -4.82
C LEU A 145 -0.29 8.82 -4.94
N ARG A 146 -1.00 8.16 -4.03
CA ARG A 146 -2.46 8.09 -3.98
C ARG A 146 -2.93 8.09 -2.52
N PRO A 147 -4.06 8.73 -2.20
CA PRO A 147 -4.50 8.81 -0.81
C PRO A 147 -5.07 7.46 -0.42
N ARG A 148 -4.88 7.02 0.82
CA ARG A 148 -5.54 5.82 1.34
C ARG A 148 -6.70 6.19 2.24
N CYS A 149 -7.88 5.61 1.97
CA CYS A 149 -9.06 5.77 2.79
C CYS A 149 -8.91 5.05 4.14
N PRO A 150 -8.97 5.75 5.28
CA PRO A 150 -8.81 5.14 6.61
C PRO A 150 -9.89 4.10 6.95
N ALA A 151 -11.07 4.21 6.34
CA ALA A 151 -12.20 3.34 6.66
C ALA A 151 -12.15 1.96 5.97
N CYS A 152 -11.63 1.90 4.75
CA CYS A 152 -11.60 0.65 3.95
C CYS A 152 -10.20 0.19 3.55
N ASP A 153 -9.17 0.93 3.96
CA ASP A 153 -7.76 0.63 3.71
C ASP A 153 -7.39 0.50 2.22
N GLN A 154 -8.13 1.17 1.33
CA GLN A 154 -7.89 1.18 -0.12
C GLN A 154 -7.46 2.55 -0.62
N LEU A 155 -6.67 2.54 -1.68
CA LEU A 155 -6.28 3.76 -2.38
C LEU A 155 -7.49 4.37 -3.10
N ILE A 156 -7.57 5.70 -3.05
CA ILE A 156 -8.65 6.47 -3.66
C ILE A 156 -8.24 6.82 -5.09
N PHE A 157 -8.86 6.14 -6.06
CA PHE A 157 -8.74 6.44 -7.48
C PHE A 157 -9.83 7.38 -7.99
N SER A 158 -10.91 7.56 -7.23
CA SER A 158 -11.99 8.46 -7.59
C SER A 158 -11.51 9.90 -7.80
N ARG A 159 -12.14 10.59 -8.75
CA ARG A 159 -11.91 12.02 -9.03
C ARG A 159 -12.31 12.93 -7.89
N HIS A 160 -13.20 12.47 -7.00
CA HIS A 160 -13.66 13.21 -5.84
C HIS A 160 -13.43 12.40 -4.58
N CYS A 161 -13.03 13.09 -3.52
CA CYS A 161 -12.89 12.51 -2.20
C CYS A 161 -13.33 13.52 -1.14
N THR A 162 -13.54 13.03 0.06
CA THR A 162 -13.75 13.91 1.23
C THR A 162 -12.42 14.08 1.93
N GLU A 163 -12.01 15.32 2.18
CA GLU A 163 -10.88 15.69 3.01
C GLU A 163 -11.35 16.20 4.37
N ALA A 164 -10.66 15.78 5.42
CA ALA A 164 -10.92 16.10 6.82
C ALA A 164 -9.64 15.77 7.63
N GLU A 165 -9.20 16.66 8.52
CA GLU A 165 -7.97 16.48 9.32
C GLU A 165 -6.73 16.02 8.53
N GLY A 166 -6.55 16.50 7.29
CA GLY A 166 -5.44 16.11 6.42
C GLY A 166 -5.46 14.64 5.96
N ARG A 167 -6.57 13.92 6.17
CA ARG A 167 -6.82 12.58 5.63
C ARG A 167 -7.87 12.66 4.53
N HIS A 168 -7.97 11.58 3.76
CA HIS A 168 -8.85 11.51 2.60
C HIS A 168 -9.68 10.23 2.69
N TRP A 169 -10.97 10.34 2.40
CA TRP A 169 -11.92 9.24 2.41
C TRP A 169 -12.61 9.15 1.06
N HIS A 170 -12.96 7.94 0.66
CA HIS A 170 -14.01 7.75 -0.33
C HIS A 170 -15.28 8.48 0.13
N GLU A 171 -16.04 9.07 -0.79
CA GLU A 171 -17.24 9.87 -0.46
C GLU A 171 -18.24 9.08 0.40
N ASN A 172 -18.37 7.78 0.13
CA ASN A 172 -19.30 6.88 0.85
C ASN A 172 -18.75 6.35 2.18
N HIS A 173 -17.47 6.60 2.49
CA HIS A 173 -16.82 6.09 3.69
C HIS A 173 -16.61 7.16 4.77
N PHE A 174 -16.87 8.42 4.47
CA PHE A 174 -16.89 9.48 5.48
C PHE A 174 -18.29 9.59 6.09
N CYS A 175 -18.57 8.71 7.06
CA CYS A 175 -19.88 8.59 7.71
C CYS A 175 -19.76 8.60 9.23
N CYS A 176 -20.85 8.99 9.90
CA CYS A 176 -20.93 9.01 11.36
C CYS A 176 -20.80 7.60 11.91
N GLN A 177 -19.91 7.42 12.89
CA GLN A 177 -19.68 6.13 13.52
C GLN A 177 -20.92 5.51 14.19
N ASP A 178 -21.89 6.32 14.62
CA ASP A 178 -23.04 5.85 15.39
C ASP A 178 -24.29 5.64 14.51
N CYS A 179 -24.55 6.51 13.53
CA CYS A 179 -25.74 6.43 12.67
C CYS A 179 -25.44 6.03 11.22
N ALA A 180 -24.17 5.87 10.85
CA ALA A 180 -23.71 5.63 9.47
C ALA A 180 -24.15 6.70 8.45
N GLY A 181 -24.69 7.84 8.90
CA GLY A 181 -25.08 8.95 8.04
C GLY A 181 -23.85 9.63 7.40
N PRO A 182 -23.90 10.03 6.12
CA PRO A 182 -22.78 10.69 5.46
C PRO A 182 -22.46 12.04 6.10
N LEU A 183 -21.17 12.36 6.19
CA LEU A 183 -20.67 13.59 6.82
C LEU A 183 -19.99 14.56 5.84
N GLY A 184 -19.85 14.17 4.57
CA GLY A 184 -19.16 14.98 3.57
C GLY A 184 -19.85 16.32 3.34
N GLY A 185 -19.10 17.43 3.51
CA GLY A 185 -19.62 18.81 3.39
C GLY A 185 -20.28 19.36 4.66
N GLY A 186 -20.39 18.57 5.73
CA GLY A 186 -20.99 18.97 7.00
C GLY A 186 -19.97 19.18 8.12
N ARG A 187 -20.49 19.55 9.30
CA ARG A 187 -19.72 19.57 10.56
C ARG A 187 -19.68 18.19 11.17
N TYR A 188 -18.56 17.85 11.79
CA TYR A 188 -18.39 16.60 12.53
C TYR A 188 -17.49 16.80 13.75
N ALA A 189 -17.50 15.81 14.65
CA ALA A 189 -16.55 15.66 15.74
C ALA A 189 -15.73 14.38 15.54
N LEU A 190 -14.52 14.30 16.09
CA LEU A 190 -13.66 13.11 16.04
C LEU A 190 -13.33 12.55 17.44
N PRO A 191 -14.34 12.13 18.23
CA PRO A 191 -14.06 11.52 19.51
C PRO A 191 -13.25 10.24 19.33
N GLY A 192 -12.01 10.21 19.82
CA GLY A 192 -11.14 9.05 19.67
C GLY A 192 -10.72 8.74 18.22
N GLY A 193 -10.81 9.72 17.31
CA GLY A 193 -10.36 9.59 15.92
C GLY A 193 -11.38 9.08 14.90
N SER A 194 -12.61 8.79 15.33
CA SER A 194 -13.70 8.33 14.46
C SER A 194 -14.75 9.42 14.24
N PRO A 195 -15.19 9.68 13.00
CA PRO A 195 -16.05 10.82 12.70
C PRO A 195 -17.48 10.60 13.22
N CYS A 196 -18.05 11.62 13.86
CA CYS A 196 -19.35 11.58 14.52
C CYS A 196 -20.17 12.82 14.14
N CYS A 197 -21.45 12.66 13.82
CA CYS A 197 -22.33 13.79 13.48
C CYS A 197 -22.71 14.58 14.75
N PRO A 198 -23.09 15.87 14.62
CA PRO A 198 -23.42 16.70 15.79
C PRO A 198 -24.51 16.10 16.67
N SER A 199 -25.57 15.55 16.07
CA SER A 199 -26.69 14.94 16.80
C SER A 199 -26.27 13.69 17.59
N CYS A 200 -25.42 12.82 17.01
CA CYS A 200 -24.91 11.65 17.72
C CYS A 200 -23.90 12.04 18.80
N PHE A 201 -23.09 13.07 18.55
CA PHE A 201 -22.14 13.58 19.52
C PHE A 201 -22.86 14.15 20.74
N GLU A 202 -23.87 15.01 20.54
CA GLU A 202 -24.66 15.58 21.62
C GLU A 202 -25.35 14.47 22.44
N ASN A 203 -26.02 13.51 21.77
CA ASN A 203 -26.66 12.39 22.46
C ASN A 203 -25.69 11.52 23.28
N ARG A 204 -24.42 11.44 22.90
CA ARG A 204 -23.43 10.61 23.59
C ARG A 204 -22.74 11.34 24.75
N TYR A 205 -22.54 12.65 24.62
CA TYR A 205 -21.71 13.43 25.55
C TYR A 205 -22.48 14.53 26.32
N SER A 206 -23.80 14.63 26.15
CA SER A 206 -24.67 15.60 26.85
C SER A 206 -24.59 15.50 28.38
N ASP A 207 -24.42 14.30 28.93
CA ASP A 207 -24.40 14.07 30.39
C ASP A 207 -23.02 14.27 31.03
N ALA A 208 -21.96 14.42 30.22
CA ALA A 208 -20.58 14.47 30.70
C ALA A 208 -20.07 15.89 31.05
N GLY A 209 -20.93 16.91 31.04
CA GLY A 209 -20.51 18.31 31.24
C GLY A 209 -19.55 18.81 30.15
N TRP A 210 -19.52 18.13 29.00
CA TRP A 210 -18.64 18.46 27.89
C TRP A 210 -19.17 19.71 27.17
N SER A 211 -18.41 20.81 27.24
CA SER A 211 -18.79 22.04 26.56
C SER A 211 -18.71 21.83 25.04
N SER A 212 -19.87 21.88 24.37
CA SER A 212 -20.02 21.69 22.91
C SER A 212 -19.26 22.72 22.06
N ALA A 213 -18.73 23.77 22.71
CA ALA A 213 -17.97 24.86 22.09
C ALA A 213 -16.63 24.42 21.47
N GLY A 214 -16.08 23.24 21.84
CA GLY A 214 -14.75 22.81 21.38
C GLY A 214 -14.66 21.41 20.75
N ALA A 215 -15.76 20.69 20.51
CA ALA A 215 -15.69 19.35 19.88
C ALA A 215 -16.21 19.28 18.45
N LEU A 216 -17.03 20.25 18.05
CA LEU A 216 -17.56 20.35 16.69
C LEU A 216 -16.64 21.23 15.83
N GLU A 217 -15.36 20.85 15.73
CA GLU A 217 -14.31 21.67 15.11
C GLU A 217 -13.95 21.23 13.68
N GLY A 218 -14.39 20.04 13.24
CA GLY A 218 -14.07 19.52 11.92
C GLY A 218 -15.04 19.99 10.83
N GLN A 219 -14.49 20.51 9.72
CA GLN A 219 -15.23 20.81 8.50
C GLN A 219 -14.69 19.93 7.37
N ALA A 220 -15.55 19.08 6.80
CA ALA A 220 -15.14 18.21 5.71
C ALA A 220 -15.27 18.95 4.37
N ALA A 221 -14.19 19.00 3.60
CA ALA A 221 -14.19 19.56 2.26
C ALA A 221 -14.37 18.45 1.23
N ARG A 222 -15.22 18.68 0.22
CA ARG A 222 -15.25 17.83 -0.98
C ARG A 222 -14.39 18.47 -2.04
N GLY A 223 -13.53 17.68 -2.64
CA GLY A 223 -12.63 18.17 -3.67
C GLY A 223 -11.94 17.04 -4.42
N PRO A 224 -11.16 17.38 -5.46
CA PRO A 224 -10.25 16.43 -6.04
C PRO A 224 -9.25 15.97 -4.97
N PRO A 225 -8.80 14.70 -4.99
CA PRO A 225 -7.69 14.30 -4.14
C PRO A 225 -6.47 15.20 -4.42
N PRO A 226 -5.58 15.44 -3.43
CA PRO A 226 -4.48 16.40 -3.50
C PRO A 226 -3.45 16.09 -4.59
N HIS A 227 -3.62 14.98 -5.31
CA HIS A 227 -2.85 14.59 -6.47
C HIS A 227 -3.77 14.12 -7.61
N PRO A 228 -3.96 14.97 -8.64
CA PRO A 228 -4.41 14.51 -9.95
C PRO A 228 -3.49 15.00 -11.10
N PRO A 229 -3.55 14.33 -12.26
CA PRO A 229 -3.08 12.97 -12.48
C PRO A 229 -1.57 12.99 -12.83
N TYR A 230 -0.89 11.87 -12.63
CA TYR A 230 0.31 11.60 -13.43
C TYR A 230 -0.02 11.84 -14.92
N PRO A 231 0.89 12.43 -15.70
CA PRO A 231 0.60 12.82 -17.07
C PRO A 231 -0.02 11.64 -17.81
N SER A 232 -1.23 11.87 -18.33
CA SER A 232 -1.86 10.99 -19.30
C SER A 232 -0.88 10.74 -20.44
N LEU A 233 -0.83 9.50 -20.94
CA LEU A 233 0.06 9.10 -22.03
C LEU A 233 0.04 10.16 -23.14
N GLY A 234 1.11 10.95 -23.26
CA GLY A 234 1.19 12.04 -24.23
C GLY A 234 2.40 12.97 -24.10
N ALA A 235 2.94 13.18 -22.89
CA ALA A 235 4.15 13.98 -22.71
C ALA A 235 5.40 13.09 -22.83
N ARG A 236 6.01 13.04 -24.01
CA ARG A 236 7.29 12.37 -24.26
C ARG A 236 8.40 13.09 -23.49
N SER A 237 8.78 12.59 -22.31
CA SER A 237 10.08 12.91 -21.71
C SER A 237 11.13 11.99 -22.31
N SER A 238 12.03 12.56 -23.11
CA SER A 238 13.13 11.88 -23.78
C SER A 238 14.20 11.40 -22.79
N HIS A 239 13.95 10.29 -22.10
CA HIS A 239 15.01 9.51 -21.47
C HIS A 239 14.99 8.09 -22.05
N ARG A 240 15.83 7.92 -23.06
CA ARG A 240 16.08 6.66 -23.74
C ARG A 240 16.90 5.77 -22.80
N ALA A 241 16.26 4.78 -22.18
CA ALA A 241 16.95 3.64 -21.59
C ALA A 241 16.51 2.39 -22.36
N SER A 242 17.34 2.00 -23.32
CA SER A 242 17.17 0.77 -24.10
C SER A 242 17.51 -0.43 -23.22
N LEU A 243 16.54 -1.30 -22.92
CA LEU A 243 16.78 -2.72 -22.69
C LEU A 243 15.54 -3.51 -23.15
N ALA A 244 15.71 -4.23 -24.26
CA ALA A 244 14.79 -5.22 -24.77
C ALA A 244 15.02 -6.56 -24.05
N GLY A 245 13.94 -7.24 -23.67
CA GLY A 245 13.97 -8.59 -23.09
C GLY A 245 12.55 -9.11 -22.93
N ALA A 246 12.11 -9.88 -23.93
CA ALA A 246 10.74 -10.32 -24.15
C ALA A 246 10.28 -11.43 -23.20
N PHE A 247 9.00 -11.38 -22.80
CA PHE A 247 8.16 -12.55 -22.58
C PHE A 247 6.70 -12.17 -22.92
N GLN A 248 6.20 -12.69 -24.04
CA GLN A 248 4.80 -12.64 -24.45
C GLN A 248 4.29 -14.06 -24.58
N GLY A 249 3.20 -14.37 -23.89
CA GLY A 249 2.33 -15.51 -24.16
C GLY A 249 0.88 -15.03 -24.03
N PRO A 250 -0.03 -15.34 -24.97
CA PRO A 250 -1.40 -14.85 -24.93
C PRO A 250 -2.32 -15.78 -24.12
N LEU A 251 -3.28 -15.20 -23.41
CA LEU A 251 -4.47 -15.92 -22.91
C LEU A 251 -5.71 -15.15 -23.37
N GLU A 252 -6.45 -15.78 -24.28
CA GLU A 252 -7.77 -15.36 -24.77
C GLU A 252 -8.85 -15.49 -23.67
N PRO A 253 -9.86 -14.61 -23.61
CA PRO A 253 -10.94 -14.69 -22.64
C PRO A 253 -12.18 -15.44 -23.19
N THR A 254 -12.83 -16.24 -22.34
CA THR A 254 -14.20 -16.75 -22.59
C THR A 254 -15.22 -16.05 -21.69
N PRO A 255 -16.48 -15.83 -22.14
CA PRO A 255 -17.43 -14.98 -21.46
C PRO A 255 -18.33 -15.77 -20.51
N HIS A 256 -18.57 -15.26 -19.29
CA HIS A 256 -19.64 -15.77 -18.44
C HIS A 256 -20.60 -14.68 -17.96
N ARG A 257 -21.88 -15.02 -18.16
CA ARG A 257 -23.12 -14.28 -17.91
C ARG A 257 -23.22 -13.68 -16.51
N GLY A 258 -23.72 -12.45 -16.48
CA GLY A 258 -24.03 -11.71 -15.26
C GLY A 258 -25.16 -12.30 -14.43
N ARG A 259 -25.11 -12.00 -13.13
CA ARG A 259 -26.22 -12.19 -12.21
C ARG A 259 -26.25 -11.00 -11.25
N ALA A 260 -27.32 -10.22 -11.35
CA ALA A 260 -27.65 -9.15 -10.43
C ALA A 260 -28.05 -9.72 -9.06
N CYS A 261 -27.64 -9.05 -7.99
CA CYS A 261 -28.23 -9.23 -6.67
C CYS A 261 -28.35 -7.86 -5.99
N GLY A 262 -29.55 -7.29 -6.08
CA GLY A 262 -30.06 -6.41 -5.03
C GLY A 262 -30.75 -7.27 -3.97
N ALA A 263 -30.60 -6.90 -2.71
CA ALA A 263 -31.68 -6.86 -1.72
C ALA A 263 -31.12 -6.36 -0.37
N ALA A 264 -31.83 -5.39 0.17
CA ALA A 264 -31.65 -4.75 1.45
C ALA A 264 -31.82 -5.72 2.63
N LEU A 265 -31.12 -5.44 3.74
CA LEU A 265 -31.37 -6.02 5.06
C LEU A 265 -32.22 -5.05 5.89
N PRO A 266 -33.36 -5.47 6.48
CA PRO A 266 -34.14 -4.66 7.40
C PRO A 266 -33.63 -4.78 8.87
N PRO A 267 -34.06 -3.87 9.77
CA PRO A 267 -33.40 -3.65 11.06
C PRO A 267 -33.82 -4.67 12.13
N ARG A 268 -32.91 -4.91 13.09
CA ARG A 268 -33.14 -5.77 14.25
C ARG A 268 -33.87 -4.99 15.36
N HIS A 269 -35.10 -5.39 15.67
CA HIS A 269 -35.77 -5.00 16.92
C HIS A 269 -35.27 -5.88 18.07
N GLY A 270 -34.75 -5.26 19.13
CA GLY A 270 -34.42 -5.92 20.39
C GLY A 270 -35.64 -6.00 21.30
N THR A 271 -35.99 -7.22 21.74
CA THR A 271 -36.98 -7.46 22.80
C THR A 271 -36.27 -7.64 24.14
N ARG A 272 -36.68 -6.82 25.11
CA ARG A 272 -36.28 -6.83 26.53
C ARG A 272 -36.94 -8.01 27.25
N PRO A 273 -36.31 -8.66 28.25
CA PRO A 273 -36.98 -9.70 29.05
C PRO A 273 -37.90 -9.08 30.11
N PRO A 274 -38.97 -9.76 30.54
CA PRO A 274 -39.78 -9.31 31.65
C PRO A 274 -39.15 -9.68 33.00
N SER A 275 -39.37 -8.78 33.95
CA SER A 275 -39.02 -8.91 35.37
C SER A 275 -40.08 -9.69 36.13
N GLY A 276 -39.65 -10.56 37.04
CA GLY A 276 -40.31 -10.80 38.34
C GLY A 276 -41.53 -11.73 38.40
N GLY A 277 -41.39 -12.78 39.22
CA GLY A 277 -42.42 -13.69 39.68
C GLY A 277 -41.79 -14.82 40.47
#